data_AF-A0A0L0CZ11-F1
#
_entry.id   AF-A0A0L0CZ11-F1
#
_cell.length_a   1.000
_cell.length_b   1.000
_cell.length_c   1.000
_cell.angle_alpha   90.00
_cell.angle_beta   90.00
_cell.angle_gamma   90.00
#
_symmetry.space_group_name_H-M   'P 1'
#
loop_
_entity.id
_entity.type
_entity.pdbx_description
1 polymer ?
#
loop_
_entity_poly.entity_id
_entity_poly.type
_entity_poly.pdbx_seq_one_letter_code
_entity_poly.pdbx_strand_id
1 'polypeptide(L)'
;MYVRKKCVEYMINYKEEYSIYFENNEFQQYIKNMSKNGYWGDELCIKATADAFDCIIYIITSTLENWHLKYESKNNNGMYKKCVFLAYSSPTHYDCFKLMQR
;
A
#
# COMPACT_ATOMS: atom_id res chain seq x y z
N MET A 1 7.40 13.81 1.00
CA MET A 1 7.33 12.42 0.52
C MET A 1 6.12 12.24 -0.39
N TYR A 2 6.29 12.14 -1.71
CA TYR A 2 5.19 12.13 -2.69
C TYR A 2 4.24 10.92 -2.54
N VAL A 3 4.78 9.70 -2.45
CA VAL A 3 3.99 8.46 -2.32
C VAL A 3 3.13 8.48 -1.07
N ARG A 4 3.71 8.83 0.09
CA ARG A 4 2.98 8.98 1.37
C ARG A 4 1.82 9.97 1.25
N LYS A 5 2.06 11.14 0.65
CA LYS A 5 1.02 12.15 0.44
C LYS A 5 -0.13 11.58 -0.39
N LYS A 6 0.15 10.87 -1.48
CA LYS A 6 -0.87 10.24 -2.33
C LYS A 6 -1.65 9.14 -1.63
N CYS A 7 -0.97 8.30 -0.86
CA CYS A 7 -1.58 7.27 -0.03
C CYS A 7 -2.58 7.88 0.98
N VAL A 8 -2.16 8.90 1.72
CA VAL A 8 -3.02 9.60 2.70
C VAL A 8 -4.19 10.31 2.02
N GLU A 9 -3.93 11.07 0.94
CA GLU A 9 -4.98 11.74 0.15
C GLU A 9 -6.04 10.75 -0.33
N TYR A 10 -5.61 9.58 -0.81
CA TYR A 10 -6.51 8.54 -1.28
C TYR A 10 -7.37 7.99 -0.14
N MET A 11 -6.77 7.62 0.99
CA MET A 11 -7.54 7.13 2.14
C MET A 11 -8.55 8.15 2.66
N ILE A 12 -8.23 9.45 2.64
CA ILE A 12 -9.17 10.51 3.01
C ILE A 12 -10.34 10.61 2.02
N ASN A 13 -10.06 10.54 0.72
CA ASN A 13 -11.08 10.65 -0.33
C ASN A 13 -12.03 9.45 -0.37
N TYR A 14 -11.56 8.28 0.05
CA TYR A 14 -12.33 7.03 0.12
C TYR A 14 -12.51 6.58 1.57
N LYS A 15 -12.71 7.53 2.49
CA LYS A 15 -12.71 7.25 3.94
C LYS A 15 -13.67 6.13 4.33
N GLU A 16 -14.82 6.00 3.66
CA GLU A 16 -15.83 4.98 3.95
C GLU A 16 -15.29 3.56 3.74
N GLU A 17 -14.32 3.37 2.85
CA GLU A 17 -13.69 2.07 2.58
C GLU A 17 -12.58 1.74 3.58
N TYR A 18 -11.93 2.75 4.17
CA TYR A 18 -10.80 2.56 5.07
C TYR A 18 -11.18 2.68 6.54
N SER A 19 -12.18 3.49 6.89
CA SER A 19 -12.58 3.69 8.28
C SER A 19 -13.22 2.45 8.90
N ILE A 20 -13.69 1.50 8.10
CA ILE A 20 -14.27 0.23 8.58
C ILE A 20 -13.26 -0.64 9.35
N TYR A 21 -11.96 -0.42 9.13
CA TYR A 21 -10.89 -1.14 9.82
C TYR A 21 -10.54 -0.54 11.19
N PHE A 22 -11.24 0.52 11.60
CA PHE A 22 -10.94 1.29 12.80
C PHE A 22 -12.18 1.45 13.67
N GLU A 23 -12.00 1.37 14.98
CA GLU A 23 -13.05 1.73 15.93
C GLU A 23 -12.94 3.22 16.30
N ASN A 24 -14.03 3.79 16.85
CA ASN A 24 -14.00 5.01 17.68
C ASN A 24 -12.96 6.10 17.30
N ASN A 25 -13.15 6.80 16.17
CA ASN A 25 -12.30 7.89 15.67
C ASN A 25 -10.81 7.55 15.41
N GLU A 26 -10.39 6.30 15.52
CA GLU A 26 -8.99 5.91 15.34
C GLU A 26 -8.49 6.16 13.91
N PHE A 27 -9.38 6.10 12.91
CA PHE A 27 -9.04 6.42 11.53
C PHE A 27 -8.43 7.83 11.38
N GLN A 28 -8.99 8.84 12.06
CA GLN A 28 -8.45 10.20 11.98
C GLN A 28 -7.05 10.28 12.58
N GLN A 29 -6.83 9.58 13.70
CA GLN A 29 -5.54 9.51 14.35
C GLN A 29 -4.51 8.74 13.51
N TYR A 30 -4.94 7.68 12.85
CA TYR A 30 -4.16 6.92 11.88
C TYR A 30 -3.70 7.81 10.72
N ILE A 31 -4.62 8.53 10.06
CA ILE A 31 -4.31 9.47 8.98
C ILE A 31 -3.32 10.56 9.42
N LYS A 32 -3.53 11.12 10.61
CA LYS A 32 -2.63 12.13 11.20
C LYS A 32 -1.22 11.57 11.43
N ASN A 33 -1.10 10.32 11.89
CA ASN A 33 0.19 9.67 12.09
C ASN A 33 0.85 9.30 10.76
N MET A 34 0.08 8.73 9.82
CA MET A 34 0.57 8.35 8.50
C MET A 34 1.08 9.53 7.68
N SER A 35 0.59 10.73 7.96
CA SER A 35 1.06 11.98 7.34
C SER A 35 2.47 12.39 7.79
N LYS A 36 2.98 11.85 8.90
CA LYS A 36 4.30 12.20 9.45
C LYS A 36 5.42 11.43 8.76
N ASN A 37 6.55 12.10 8.53
CA ASN A 37 7.75 11.43 8.06
C ASN A 37 8.23 10.40 9.10
N GLY A 38 8.73 9.26 8.63
CA GLY A 38 9.22 8.19 9.49
C GLY A 38 8.13 7.31 10.13
N TYR A 39 6.84 7.62 9.97
CA TYR A 39 5.77 6.70 10.38
C TYR A 39 5.68 5.53 9.41
N TRP A 40 5.63 4.31 9.93
CA TRP A 40 5.68 3.08 9.13
C TRP A 40 4.32 2.84 8.46
N GLY A 41 4.36 2.43 7.19
CA GLY A 41 3.16 2.02 6.46
C GLY A 41 2.88 0.53 6.67
N ASP A 42 1.61 0.16 6.51
CA ASP A 42 1.07 -1.19 6.70
C ASP A 42 0.37 -1.69 5.42
N GLU A 43 -0.38 -2.78 5.54
CA GLU A 43 -1.15 -3.38 4.44
C GLU A 43 -2.22 -2.43 3.88
N LEU A 44 -2.82 -1.57 4.71
CA LEU A 44 -3.78 -0.55 4.26
C LEU A 44 -3.08 0.49 3.41
N CYS A 45 -1.87 0.91 3.80
CA CYS A 45 -1.06 1.82 3.00
C CYS A 45 -0.71 1.24 1.63
N ILE A 46 -0.37 -0.05 1.58
CA ILE A 46 -0.08 -0.76 0.32
C ILE A 46 -1.31 -0.73 -0.58
N LYS A 47 -2.50 -1.10 -0.06
CA LYS A 47 -3.74 -1.09 -0.83
C LYS A 47 -4.11 0.31 -1.33
N ALA A 48 -4.06 1.32 -0.46
CA ALA A 48 -4.32 2.71 -0.82
C ALA A 48 -3.34 3.22 -1.87
N THR A 49 -2.08 2.81 -1.79
CA THR A 49 -1.06 3.17 -2.79
C THR A 49 -1.35 2.50 -4.13
N ALA A 50 -1.71 1.21 -4.15
CA ALA A 50 -2.06 0.51 -5.38
C ALA A 50 -3.21 1.23 -6.12
N ASP A 51 -4.25 1.61 -5.39
CA ASP A 51 -5.39 2.32 -5.96
C ASP A 51 -5.03 3.76 -6.41
N ALA A 52 -4.31 4.51 -5.57
CA ALA A 52 -3.95 5.90 -5.86
C ALA A 52 -3.08 6.06 -7.13
N PHE A 53 -2.30 5.03 -7.45
CA PHE A 53 -1.41 5.01 -8.61
C PHE A 53 -1.92 4.16 -9.78
N ASP A 54 -3.11 3.58 -9.64
CA ASP A 54 -3.71 2.63 -10.58
C ASP A 54 -2.73 1.53 -11.04
N CYS A 55 -2.14 0.85 -10.06
CA CYS A 55 -1.11 -0.16 -10.29
C CYS A 55 -1.43 -1.49 -9.59
N ILE A 56 -0.59 -2.49 -9.87
CA ILE A 56 -0.57 -3.76 -9.16
C ILE A 56 0.71 -3.81 -8.34
N ILE A 57 0.59 -4.03 -7.04
CA ILE A 57 1.73 -4.25 -6.14
C ILE A 57 1.81 -5.73 -5.82
N TYR A 58 2.92 -6.34 -6.21
CA TYR A 58 3.28 -7.71 -5.86
C TYR A 58 4.29 -7.69 -4.72
N ILE A 59 4.07 -8.54 -3.71
CA ILE A 59 4.94 -8.66 -2.55
C ILE A 59 5.35 -10.11 -2.37
N ILE A 60 6.65 -10.35 -2.30
CA ILE A 60 7.23 -11.63 -1.87
C ILE A 60 7.66 -11.47 -0.42
N THR A 61 7.16 -12.32 0.46
CA THR A 61 7.46 -12.25 1.89
C THR A 61 8.46 -13.33 2.29
N SER A 62 9.14 -13.13 3.43
CA SER A 62 10.00 -14.14 4.05
C SER A 62 9.24 -15.22 4.84
N THR A 63 7.90 -15.19 4.84
CA THR A 63 7.06 -16.17 5.56
C THR A 63 6.87 -17.43 4.73
N LEU A 64 6.78 -18.60 5.38
CA LEU A 64 6.57 -19.87 4.68
C LEU A 64 5.18 -19.96 4.04
N GLU A 65 4.17 -19.47 4.76
CA GLU A 65 2.79 -19.41 4.31
C GLU A 65 2.47 -18.02 3.76
N ASN A 66 1.57 -17.97 2.77
CA ASN A 66 1.13 -16.73 2.11
C ASN A 66 2.32 -15.86 1.63
N TRP A 67 3.36 -16.53 1.12
CA TRP A 67 4.62 -15.91 0.71
C TRP A 67 4.51 -14.93 -0.47
N HIS A 68 3.36 -14.93 -1.14
CA HIS A 68 3.06 -14.07 -2.28
C HIS A 68 1.74 -13.33 -2.07
N LEU A 69 1.82 -12.00 -2.00
CA LEU A 69 0.66 -11.12 -1.89
C LEU A 69 0.52 -10.27 -3.16
N LYS A 70 -0.73 -10.01 -3.54
CA LYS A 70 -1.08 -9.17 -4.69
C LYS A 70 -2.12 -8.15 -4.27
N TYR A 71 -1.78 -6.87 -4.41
CA TYR A 71 -2.69 -5.75 -4.21
C TYR A 71 -2.92 -5.08 -5.55
N GLU A 72 -4.11 -5.27 -6.11
CA GLU A 72 -4.50 -4.67 -7.37
C GLU A 72 -5.39 -3.45 -7.14
N SER A 73 -5.11 -2.37 -7.88
CA SER A 73 -5.97 -1.20 -7.97
C SER A 73 -7.41 -1.60 -8.27
N LYS A 74 -8.39 -1.05 -7.56
CA LYS A 74 -9.82 -1.21 -7.89
C LYS A 74 -10.23 -0.40 -9.12
N ASN A 75 -9.44 0.60 -9.50
CA ASN A 75 -9.69 1.40 -10.68
C ASN A 75 -9.43 0.54 -11.93
N ASN A 76 -10.16 0.84 -13.01
CA ASN A 76 -10.10 0.06 -14.25
C ASN A 76 -9.95 1.01 -15.45
N ASN A 77 -9.00 1.94 -15.33
CA ASN A 77 -8.88 3.07 -16.25
C ASN A 77 -8.07 2.74 -17.53
N GLY A 78 -7.62 1.49 -17.71
CA GLY A 78 -6.87 1.08 -18.90
C GLY A 78 -6.73 -0.44 -19.04
N MET A 79 -6.36 -0.91 -20.24
CA MET A 79 -6.14 -2.33 -20.54
C MET A 79 -4.93 -2.94 -19.83
N TYR A 80 -3.96 -2.12 -19.40
CA TYR A 80 -2.71 -2.59 -18.76
C TYR A 80 -2.37 -1.72 -17.55
N LYS A 81 -2.14 -2.37 -16.39
CA LYS A 81 -1.67 -1.72 -15.17
C LYS A 81 -0.15 -1.86 -15.03
N LYS A 82 0.49 -0.84 -14.47
CA LYS A 82 1.90 -0.93 -14.08
C LYS A 82 2.06 -1.87 -12.89
N CYS A 83 3.17 -2.60 -12.86
CA CYS A 83 3.49 -3.49 -11.74
C CYS A 83 4.61 -2.90 -10.88
N VAL A 84 4.45 -2.98 -9.57
CA VAL A 84 5.46 -2.66 -8.55
C VAL A 84 5.77 -3.94 -7.79
N PHE A 85 7.04 -4.19 -7.51
CA PHE A 85 7.51 -5.41 -6.88
C PHE A 85 8.27 -5.10 -5.60
N LEU A 86 7.80 -5.67 -4.49
CA LEU A 86 8.37 -5.48 -3.16
C LEU A 86 8.78 -6.81 -2.53
N ALA A 87 9.85 -6.79 -1.76
CA ALA A 87 10.23 -7.89 -0.87
C ALA A 87 9.93 -7.48 0.57
N TYR A 88 9.25 -8.33 1.33
CA TYR A 88 8.93 -8.09 2.74
C TYR A 88 9.73 -9.03 3.64
N SER A 89 10.68 -8.46 4.37
CA SER A 89 11.43 -9.11 5.44
C SER A 89 10.63 -8.98 6.73
N SER A 90 9.79 -9.98 7.01
CA SER A 90 8.90 -9.99 8.15
C SER A 90 9.66 -9.87 9.49
N PRO A 91 9.16 -9.08 10.46
CA PRO A 91 7.90 -8.33 10.43
C PRO A 91 8.08 -6.83 10.14
N THR A 92 9.23 -6.41 9.62
CA THR A 92 9.63 -4.99 9.68
C THR A 92 9.80 -4.38 8.30
N HIS A 93 10.59 -4.97 7.41
CA HIS A 93 11.20 -4.18 6.35
C HIS A 93 10.68 -4.51 4.95
N TYR A 94 10.47 -3.46 4.14
CA TYR A 94 10.15 -3.59 2.72
C TYR A 94 11.30 -3.08 1.86
N ASP A 95 11.74 -3.92 0.93
CA ASP A 95 12.64 -3.55 -0.16
C ASP A 95 11.90 -3.57 -1.50
N CYS A 96 12.50 -2.98 -2.53
CA CYS A 96 12.01 -3.11 -3.91
C CYS A 96 12.96 -3.96 -4.73
N PHE A 97 12.42 -4.68 -5.71
CA PHE A 97 13.24 -5.40 -6.69
C PHE A 97 12.73 -5.14 -8.11
N LYS A 98 13.63 -5.30 -9.08
CA LYS A 98 13.31 -5.23 -10.50
C LYS A 98 13.95 -6.39 -11.22
N LEU A 99 13.29 -6.90 -12.26
CA LEU A 99 13.89 -7.90 -13.12
C LEU A 99 15.11 -7.28 -13.82
N MET A 100 16.25 -7.96 -13.75
CA MET A 100 17.40 -7.61 -14.57
C MET A 100 17.18 -8.21 -15.96
N GLN A 101 17.09 -7.37 -16.99
CA GLN A 101 17.21 -7.84 -18.35
C GLN A 101 18.66 -8.31 -18.54
N ARG A 102 18.83 -9.57 -18.93
CA ARG A 102 20.13 -10.13 -19.33
C ARG A 102 20.46 -9.72 -20.75
#